data_AF-A0A381L4A9-F1
#
_entry.id   AF-A0A381L4A9-F1
#
_cell.length_a   1.000
_cell.length_b   1.000
_cell.length_c   1.000
_cell.angle_alpha   90.00
_cell.angle_beta   90.00
_cell.angle_gamma   90.00
#
_symmetry.space_group_name_H-M   'P 1'
#
loop_
_entity.id
_entity.type
_entity.pdbx_description
1 polymer ?
#
loop_
_entity_poly.entity_id
_entity_poly.type
_entity_poly.pdbx_seq_one_letter_code
_entity_poly.pdbx_strand_id
1 'polypeptide(L)'
;MDDADMGVALSITSLIMALAQDQPDQYRGCYIKAASRLKRILVDNEYASDYLYYRVPCPWIQVKLLRLLQYYPPSEDNFVRDLVRESLQKILNLALDMPKNVQQNNAQNAVLFEAINLIIHLDTEHALMEQISLRLGKFIQSRETNVRYLGLEAMTHLAARAETLDPIKQHQAIIIGSLKDRDISVRRKGLDLLYSMCDQSNAQQIVGDLLQYLQSADFAIREEMVLKIAILTEKYATDVKWYVDISLRLISMAGDHVSDEVWHRVIQIVTNNEELQVYAAQNILQYVKADHCHETLVKIGGYILGEFGHLIAEDPGCSPIEQFLALQGKLQGCASSSQAIILSSFIKFVNLFPEIKPQLMYVFKAYSYTLDSELQQRACEYLALASFPTDDLLRTVCDEMPPFPERQSALLSRLHRKHGTTGDKRTWVVGGKDANTNEKDFAVKNLDLNRVSGKNTAPQPSQDNPGILLGKDGCSNGASDLIGLEILDSEPPEKRFTSAPNMATAAHLSPGWEVGYNKLLIKMEGILYEDGQIQIGIRSIGKRKNALGD
;
A
#
# COMPACT_ATOMS: atom_id res chain seq x y z
N MET A 1 -28.20 -22.13 18.45
CA MET A 1 -27.85 -22.61 17.10
C MET A 1 -28.67 -23.84 16.73
N ASP A 2 -28.70 -24.87 17.57
CA ASP A 2 -29.42 -26.12 17.27
C ASP A 2 -30.95 -26.06 17.48
N ASP A 3 -31.50 -24.86 17.69
CA ASP A 3 -32.92 -24.61 17.96
C ASP A 3 -33.82 -25.18 16.84
N ALA A 4 -35.07 -25.52 17.16
CA ALA A 4 -36.02 -25.96 16.14
C ALA A 4 -36.41 -24.80 15.20
N ASP A 5 -36.55 -23.58 15.73
CA ASP A 5 -36.86 -22.41 14.91
C ASP A 5 -35.59 -21.88 14.21
N MET A 6 -35.65 -21.86 12.87
CA MET A 6 -34.59 -21.31 12.03
C MET A 6 -34.42 -19.79 12.22
N GLY A 7 -35.46 -19.06 12.64
CA GLY A 7 -35.40 -17.63 12.95
C GLY A 7 -34.56 -17.34 14.19
N VAL A 8 -34.81 -18.07 15.28
CA VAL A 8 -33.96 -18.07 16.48
C VAL A 8 -32.53 -18.52 16.16
N ALA A 9 -32.37 -19.60 15.39
CA ALA A 9 -31.05 -20.09 14.99
C ALA A 9 -30.24 -19.05 14.17
N LEU A 10 -30.87 -18.36 13.22
CA LEU A 10 -30.27 -17.30 12.41
C LEU A 10 -29.83 -16.10 13.27
N SER A 11 -30.66 -15.73 14.24
CA SER A 11 -30.40 -14.60 15.14
C SER A 11 -29.22 -14.89 16.08
N ILE A 12 -29.23 -16.06 16.73
CA ILE A 12 -28.13 -16.52 17.60
C ILE A 12 -26.82 -16.67 16.81
N THR A 13 -26.87 -17.21 15.59
CA THR A 13 -25.67 -17.33 14.73
C THR A 13 -25.04 -15.97 14.45
N SER A 14 -25.87 -14.92 14.26
CA SER A 14 -25.37 -13.56 14.03
C SER A 14 -24.64 -12.97 15.23
N LEU A 15 -25.16 -13.22 16.44
CA LEU A 15 -24.50 -12.82 17.69
C LEU A 15 -23.17 -13.56 17.89
N ILE A 16 -23.17 -14.89 17.68
CA ILE A 16 -21.95 -15.71 17.79
C ILE A 16 -20.90 -15.29 16.77
N MET A 17 -21.28 -14.96 15.53
CA MET A 17 -20.36 -14.44 14.52
C MET A 17 -19.63 -13.17 14.97
N ALA A 18 -20.32 -12.24 15.64
CA ALA A 18 -19.69 -11.04 16.17
C ALA A 18 -18.73 -11.36 17.32
N LEU A 19 -19.18 -12.18 18.29
CA LEU A 19 -18.38 -12.52 19.48
C LEU A 19 -17.15 -13.40 19.16
N ALA A 20 -17.26 -14.29 18.17
CA ALA A 20 -16.17 -15.16 17.72
C ALA A 20 -15.01 -14.39 17.07
N GLN A 21 -15.24 -13.17 16.54
CA GLN A 21 -14.17 -12.34 15.98
C GLN A 21 -13.25 -11.71 17.05
N ASP A 22 -13.73 -11.60 18.28
CA ASP A 22 -12.97 -11.01 19.40
C ASP A 22 -12.48 -12.09 20.39
N GLN A 23 -13.22 -13.19 20.56
CA GLN A 23 -12.91 -14.27 21.51
C GLN A 23 -13.08 -15.66 20.88
N PRO A 24 -12.32 -16.04 19.84
CA PRO A 24 -12.53 -17.27 19.08
C PRO A 24 -12.51 -18.54 19.96
N ASP A 25 -11.58 -18.63 20.91
CA ASP A 25 -11.40 -19.80 21.77
C ASP A 25 -12.64 -20.14 22.62
N GLN A 26 -13.31 -19.11 23.15
CA GLN A 26 -14.52 -19.31 23.98
C GLN A 26 -15.68 -19.88 23.16
N TYR A 27 -15.76 -19.51 21.88
CA TYR A 27 -16.86 -19.91 21.00
C TYR A 27 -16.54 -21.12 20.11
N ARG A 28 -15.37 -21.77 20.23
CA ARG A 28 -14.93 -22.91 19.39
C ARG A 28 -15.98 -24.02 19.22
N GLY A 29 -16.83 -24.26 20.22
CA GLY A 29 -17.95 -25.21 20.15
C GLY A 29 -19.03 -24.87 19.11
N CYS A 30 -19.09 -23.63 18.60
CA CYS A 30 -19.99 -23.23 17.52
C CYS A 30 -19.61 -23.84 16.17
N TYR A 31 -18.33 -24.18 15.95
CA TYR A 31 -17.84 -24.75 14.69
C TYR A 31 -18.51 -26.09 14.37
N ILE A 32 -18.51 -27.01 15.35
CA ILE A 32 -19.12 -28.34 15.22
C ILE A 32 -20.64 -28.23 15.03
N LYS A 33 -21.28 -27.32 15.79
CA LYS A 33 -22.73 -27.04 15.66
C LYS A 33 -23.07 -26.46 14.29
N ALA A 34 -22.24 -25.57 13.75
CA ALA A 34 -22.41 -25.00 12.42
C ALA A 34 -22.28 -26.07 11.32
N ALA A 35 -21.25 -26.92 11.39
CA ALA A 35 -21.07 -28.03 10.45
C ALA A 35 -22.24 -29.03 10.48
N SER A 36 -22.67 -29.45 11.68
CA SER A 36 -23.82 -30.34 11.86
C SER A 36 -25.12 -29.74 11.32
N ARG A 37 -25.41 -28.46 11.64
CA ARG A 37 -26.63 -27.79 11.17
C ARG A 37 -26.62 -27.56 9.66
N LEU A 38 -25.45 -27.28 9.07
CA LEU A 38 -25.29 -27.15 7.63
C LEU A 38 -25.62 -28.46 6.90
N LYS A 39 -25.09 -29.61 7.39
CA LYS A 39 -25.46 -30.93 6.85
C LYS A 39 -26.96 -31.18 6.94
N ARG A 40 -27.57 -30.97 8.11
CA ARG A 40 -29.01 -31.23 8.35
C ARG A 40 -29.90 -30.49 7.35
N ILE A 41 -29.57 -29.24 7.02
CA ILE A 41 -30.32 -28.43 6.05
C ILE A 41 -30.13 -28.93 4.61
N LEU A 42 -28.91 -29.32 4.21
CA LEU A 42 -28.55 -29.60 2.81
C LEU A 42 -28.65 -31.06 2.36
N VAL A 43 -28.35 -31.99 3.27
CA VAL A 43 -28.29 -33.43 3.01
C VAL A 43 -29.56 -34.09 3.54
N ASP A 44 -29.87 -33.87 4.81
CA ASP A 44 -31.00 -34.52 5.50
C ASP A 44 -32.34 -33.82 5.19
N ASN A 45 -32.30 -32.66 4.52
CA ASN A 45 -33.45 -31.80 4.15
C ASN A 45 -34.32 -31.37 5.35
N GLU A 46 -33.70 -31.18 6.52
CA GLU A 46 -34.40 -30.79 7.74
C GLU A 46 -34.61 -29.27 7.81
N TYR A 47 -35.72 -28.81 7.21
CA TYR A 47 -36.18 -27.43 7.29
C TYR A 47 -37.72 -27.37 7.15
N ALA A 48 -38.34 -26.36 7.78
CA ALA A 48 -39.75 -26.08 7.55
C ALA A 48 -39.96 -25.37 6.20
N SER A 49 -41.07 -25.67 5.52
CA SER A 49 -41.41 -25.14 4.19
C SER A 49 -41.43 -23.60 4.14
N ASP A 50 -41.74 -22.94 5.25
CA ASP A 50 -41.80 -21.48 5.36
C ASP A 50 -40.43 -20.80 5.14
N TYR A 51 -39.34 -21.55 5.34
CA TYR A 51 -37.97 -21.09 5.10
C TYR A 51 -37.41 -21.48 3.72
N LEU A 52 -38.25 -21.99 2.81
CA LEU A 52 -37.88 -22.30 1.42
C LEU A 52 -38.01 -21.07 0.51
N TYR A 53 -36.90 -20.41 0.20
CA TYR A 53 -36.89 -19.21 -0.64
C TYR A 53 -36.64 -19.56 -2.11
N TYR A 54 -37.65 -19.43 -2.98
CA TYR A 54 -37.55 -19.73 -4.42
C TYR A 54 -36.90 -21.10 -4.74
N ARG A 55 -37.27 -22.15 -3.97
CA ARG A 55 -36.70 -23.51 -4.04
C ARG A 55 -35.27 -23.67 -3.49
N VAL A 56 -34.70 -22.64 -2.86
CA VAL A 56 -33.43 -22.71 -2.12
C VAL A 56 -33.75 -22.83 -0.62
N PRO A 57 -33.30 -23.89 0.08
CA PRO A 57 -33.63 -24.09 1.49
C PRO A 57 -32.81 -23.16 2.38
N CYS A 58 -33.46 -22.30 3.17
CA CYS A 58 -32.82 -21.48 4.20
C CYS A 58 -31.52 -20.73 3.76
N PRO A 59 -31.47 -20.01 2.62
CA PRO A 59 -30.21 -19.52 2.05
C PRO A 59 -29.39 -18.63 3.02
N TRP A 60 -30.05 -17.74 3.77
CA TRP A 60 -29.35 -16.80 4.65
C TRP A 60 -28.71 -17.44 5.89
N ILE A 61 -29.26 -18.53 6.43
CA ILE A 61 -28.61 -19.24 7.53
C ILE A 61 -27.41 -20.03 6.99
N GLN A 62 -27.51 -20.64 5.80
CA GLN A 62 -26.37 -21.30 5.16
C GLN A 62 -25.19 -20.34 4.98
N VAL A 63 -25.41 -19.14 4.42
CA VAL A 63 -24.37 -18.11 4.28
C VAL A 63 -23.74 -17.75 5.63
N LYS A 64 -24.54 -17.52 6.69
CA LYS A 64 -23.98 -17.20 8.02
C LYS A 64 -23.21 -18.36 8.64
N LEU A 65 -23.65 -19.61 8.46
CA LEU A 65 -22.92 -20.79 8.93
C LEU A 65 -21.59 -20.96 8.17
N LEU A 66 -21.60 -20.83 6.84
CA LEU A 66 -20.40 -20.89 6.00
C LEU A 66 -19.39 -19.78 6.35
N ARG A 67 -19.87 -18.55 6.62
CA ARG A 67 -19.02 -17.44 7.07
C ARG A 67 -18.46 -17.66 8.47
N LEU A 68 -19.26 -18.17 9.41
CA LEU A 68 -18.82 -18.50 10.77
C LEU A 68 -17.69 -19.56 10.76
N LEU A 69 -17.76 -20.54 9.86
CA LEU A 69 -16.70 -21.55 9.71
C LEU A 69 -15.37 -20.93 9.22
N GLN A 70 -15.37 -19.78 8.54
CA GLN A 70 -14.14 -19.07 8.10
C GLN A 70 -13.43 -18.27 9.21
N TYR A 71 -14.02 -18.15 10.41
CA TYR A 71 -13.33 -17.53 11.55
C TYR A 71 -12.41 -18.51 12.29
N TYR A 72 -12.42 -19.79 11.91
CA TYR A 72 -11.66 -20.86 12.53
C TYR A 72 -10.78 -21.59 11.51
N PRO A 73 -9.60 -22.11 11.90
CA PRO A 73 -8.84 -23.02 11.06
C PRO A 73 -9.63 -24.33 10.80
N PRO A 74 -9.25 -25.13 9.78
CA PRO A 74 -9.85 -26.44 9.56
C PRO A 74 -9.78 -27.32 10.82
N SER A 75 -10.89 -27.97 11.14
CA SER A 75 -11.00 -28.90 12.28
C SER A 75 -10.03 -30.08 12.15
N GLU A 76 -9.38 -30.44 13.25
CA GLU A 76 -8.55 -31.64 13.36
C GLU A 76 -9.39 -32.94 13.30
N ASP A 77 -10.64 -32.90 13.75
CA ASP A 77 -11.56 -34.05 13.69
C ASP A 77 -12.02 -34.32 12.24
N ASN A 78 -11.65 -35.49 11.74
CA ASN A 78 -12.05 -36.00 10.43
C ASN A 78 -13.57 -36.07 10.24
N PHE A 79 -14.33 -36.44 11.27
CA PHE A 79 -15.79 -36.53 11.17
C PHE A 79 -16.40 -35.14 10.85
N VAL A 80 -15.93 -34.10 11.54
CA VAL A 80 -16.39 -32.71 11.29
C VAL A 80 -15.93 -32.22 9.93
N ARG A 81 -14.73 -32.60 9.46
CA ARG A 81 -14.29 -32.31 8.08
C ARG A 81 -15.20 -32.96 7.05
N ASP A 82 -15.58 -34.22 7.24
CA ASP A 82 -16.49 -34.95 6.35
C ASP A 82 -17.89 -34.31 6.28
N LEU A 83 -18.45 -33.87 7.43
CA LEU A 83 -19.72 -33.12 7.46
C LEU A 83 -19.66 -31.85 6.60
N VAL A 84 -18.57 -31.10 6.69
CA VAL A 84 -18.35 -29.86 5.93
C VAL A 84 -18.15 -30.17 4.44
N ARG A 85 -17.30 -31.16 4.11
CA ARG A 85 -17.05 -31.64 2.74
C ARG A 85 -18.33 -32.08 2.02
N GLU A 86 -19.14 -32.92 2.66
CA GLU A 86 -20.40 -33.43 2.10
C GLU A 86 -21.38 -32.28 1.81
N SER A 87 -21.49 -31.34 2.75
CA SER A 87 -22.32 -30.13 2.60
C SER A 87 -21.84 -29.24 1.44
N LEU A 88 -20.53 -29.03 1.32
CA LEU A 88 -19.92 -28.21 0.27
C LEU A 88 -20.08 -28.85 -1.11
N GLN A 89 -19.84 -30.15 -1.25
CA GLN A 89 -20.07 -30.87 -2.51
C GLN A 89 -21.57 -30.84 -2.90
N LYS A 90 -22.48 -30.92 -1.92
CA LYS A 90 -23.92 -30.77 -2.17
C LYS A 90 -24.27 -29.37 -2.69
N ILE A 91 -23.71 -28.29 -2.12
CA ILE A 91 -23.88 -26.91 -2.63
C ILE A 91 -23.35 -26.79 -4.07
N LEU A 92 -22.14 -27.31 -4.34
CA LEU A 92 -21.54 -27.30 -5.67
C LEU A 92 -22.41 -28.05 -6.69
N ASN A 93 -23.04 -29.15 -6.31
CA ASN A 93 -23.94 -29.91 -7.18
C ASN A 93 -25.26 -29.15 -7.43
N LEU A 94 -25.88 -28.58 -6.39
CA LEU A 94 -27.11 -27.76 -6.51
C LEU A 94 -26.91 -26.49 -7.36
N ALA A 95 -25.68 -25.97 -7.44
CA ALA A 95 -25.32 -24.86 -8.31
C ALA A 95 -25.15 -25.24 -9.80
N LEU A 96 -25.31 -26.51 -10.17
CA LEU A 96 -25.37 -26.94 -11.58
C LEU A 96 -26.80 -26.92 -12.14
N ASP A 97 -27.82 -26.90 -11.27
CA ASP A 97 -29.22 -26.84 -11.69
C ASP A 97 -29.54 -25.49 -12.35
N MET A 98 -30.14 -25.52 -13.54
CA MET A 98 -30.52 -24.27 -14.23
C MET A 98 -31.55 -23.49 -13.40
N PRO A 99 -31.27 -22.24 -12.99
CA PRO A 99 -32.20 -21.43 -12.21
C PRO A 99 -33.40 -21.05 -13.09
N LYS A 100 -34.60 -21.12 -12.51
CA LYS A 100 -35.82 -20.75 -13.24
C LYS A 100 -36.08 -19.24 -13.23
N ASN A 101 -35.69 -18.58 -12.15
CA ASN A 101 -35.94 -17.18 -11.88
C ASN A 101 -34.66 -16.48 -11.38
N VAL A 102 -34.53 -15.17 -11.59
CA VAL A 102 -33.38 -14.37 -11.13
C VAL A 102 -33.23 -14.40 -9.60
N GLN A 103 -34.33 -14.43 -8.85
CA GLN A 103 -34.30 -14.54 -7.37
C GLN A 103 -33.70 -15.88 -6.91
N GLN A 104 -34.00 -16.97 -7.63
CA GLN A 104 -33.41 -18.29 -7.39
C GLN A 104 -31.91 -18.27 -7.70
N ASN A 105 -31.51 -17.73 -8.86
CA ASN A 105 -30.11 -17.57 -9.26
C ASN A 105 -29.30 -16.80 -8.20
N ASN A 106 -29.82 -15.64 -7.76
CA ASN A 106 -29.17 -14.82 -6.73
C ASN A 106 -29.04 -15.53 -5.38
N ALA A 107 -30.06 -16.27 -4.95
CA ALA A 107 -30.01 -17.02 -3.69
C ALA A 107 -29.05 -18.22 -3.76
N GLN A 108 -29.02 -18.95 -4.88
CA GLN A 108 -28.06 -20.03 -5.13
C GLN A 108 -26.62 -19.47 -5.18
N ASN A 109 -26.39 -18.37 -5.90
CA ASN A 109 -25.08 -17.73 -6.00
C ASN A 109 -24.59 -17.19 -4.66
N ALA A 110 -25.46 -16.62 -3.82
CA ALA A 110 -25.08 -16.14 -2.48
C ALA A 110 -24.53 -17.29 -1.61
N VAL A 111 -25.20 -18.44 -1.59
CA VAL A 111 -24.71 -19.64 -0.89
C VAL A 111 -23.43 -20.19 -1.54
N LEU A 112 -23.38 -20.22 -2.87
CA LEU A 112 -22.24 -20.74 -3.63
C LEU A 112 -20.96 -19.93 -3.42
N PHE A 113 -21.01 -18.60 -3.50
CA PHE A 113 -19.83 -17.75 -3.32
C PHE A 113 -19.31 -17.82 -1.87
N GLU A 114 -20.18 -17.96 -0.88
CA GLU A 114 -19.76 -18.16 0.51
C GLU A 114 -19.15 -19.57 0.72
N ALA A 115 -19.67 -20.58 0.05
CA ALA A 115 -19.09 -21.93 0.03
C ALA A 115 -17.71 -21.96 -0.66
N ILE A 116 -17.55 -21.23 -1.78
CA ILE A 116 -16.26 -21.04 -2.45
C ILE A 116 -15.26 -20.36 -1.51
N ASN A 117 -15.67 -19.28 -0.82
CA ASN A 117 -14.83 -18.60 0.16
C ASN A 117 -14.42 -19.51 1.32
N LEU A 118 -15.30 -20.38 1.80
CA LEU A 118 -14.96 -21.38 2.82
C LEU A 118 -13.97 -22.42 2.29
N ILE A 119 -14.13 -22.93 1.06
CA ILE A 119 -13.20 -23.92 0.50
C ILE A 119 -11.80 -23.32 0.31
N ILE A 120 -11.71 -22.08 -0.22
CA ILE A 120 -10.45 -21.32 -0.33
C ILE A 120 -9.83 -21.07 1.05
N HIS A 121 -10.66 -20.84 2.08
CA HIS A 121 -10.18 -20.62 3.44
C HIS A 121 -9.62 -21.89 4.10
N LEU A 122 -10.29 -23.03 3.92
CA LEU A 122 -9.92 -24.30 4.55
C LEU A 122 -8.72 -24.96 3.86
N ASP A 123 -8.59 -24.83 2.54
CA ASP A 123 -7.50 -25.36 1.69
C ASP A 123 -7.15 -26.84 1.96
N THR A 124 -8.16 -27.66 2.23
CA THR A 124 -7.97 -29.06 2.64
C THR A 124 -7.90 -30.06 1.49
N GLU A 125 -8.35 -29.68 0.29
CA GLU A 125 -8.64 -30.62 -0.82
C GLU A 125 -8.43 -30.01 -2.22
N HIS A 126 -7.37 -30.46 -2.90
CA HIS A 126 -7.05 -30.03 -4.27
C HIS A 126 -8.20 -30.30 -5.27
N ALA A 127 -8.93 -31.42 -5.14
CA ALA A 127 -10.01 -31.77 -6.06
C ALA A 127 -11.24 -30.82 -5.98
N LEU A 128 -11.47 -30.17 -4.84
CA LEU A 128 -12.48 -29.12 -4.71
C LEU A 128 -11.95 -27.79 -5.26
N MET A 129 -10.67 -27.47 -5.01
CA MET A 129 -10.02 -26.26 -5.50
C MET A 129 -9.95 -26.20 -7.04
N GLU A 130 -9.64 -27.32 -7.69
CA GLU A 130 -9.64 -27.43 -9.16
C GLU A 130 -11.05 -27.21 -9.76
N GLN A 131 -12.07 -27.85 -9.18
CA GLN A 131 -13.47 -27.65 -9.57
C GLN A 131 -13.91 -26.20 -9.41
N ILE A 132 -13.47 -25.51 -8.36
CA ILE A 132 -13.76 -24.09 -8.12
C ILE A 132 -13.06 -23.22 -9.16
N SER A 133 -11.78 -23.43 -9.44
CA SER A 133 -11.04 -22.62 -10.42
C SER A 133 -11.73 -22.65 -11.78
N LEU A 134 -12.12 -23.85 -12.25
CA LEU A 134 -12.85 -24.03 -13.51
C LEU A 134 -14.24 -23.35 -13.50
N ARG A 135 -14.93 -23.32 -12.36
CA ARG A 135 -16.23 -22.61 -12.21
C ARG A 135 -16.04 -21.09 -12.19
N LEU A 136 -15.06 -20.59 -11.44
CA LEU A 136 -14.72 -19.16 -11.40
C LEU A 136 -14.32 -18.65 -12.80
N GLY A 137 -13.58 -19.44 -13.58
CA GLY A 137 -13.27 -19.16 -14.99
C GLY A 137 -14.50 -18.98 -15.88
N LYS A 138 -15.61 -19.69 -15.59
CA LYS A 138 -16.91 -19.47 -16.27
C LYS A 138 -17.64 -18.23 -15.73
N PHE A 139 -17.58 -17.97 -14.43
CA PHE A 139 -18.24 -16.81 -13.82
C PHE A 139 -17.66 -15.46 -14.28
N ILE A 140 -16.33 -15.36 -14.44
CA ILE A 140 -15.70 -14.14 -14.98
C ILE A 140 -16.08 -13.86 -16.46
N GLN A 141 -16.56 -14.87 -17.20
CA GLN A 141 -17.11 -14.72 -18.55
C GLN A 141 -18.63 -14.48 -18.58
N SER A 142 -19.31 -14.44 -17.42
CA SER A 142 -20.76 -14.32 -17.35
C SER A 142 -21.25 -13.03 -18.02
N ARG A 143 -22.44 -13.06 -18.63
CA ARG A 143 -23.10 -11.84 -19.14
C ARG A 143 -23.56 -10.93 -17.99
N GLU A 144 -23.81 -11.48 -16.81
CA GLU A 144 -24.25 -10.73 -15.63
C GLU A 144 -23.06 -10.06 -14.92
N THR A 145 -23.07 -8.73 -14.83
CA THR A 145 -22.02 -7.92 -14.20
C THR A 145 -21.75 -8.33 -12.74
N ASN A 146 -22.82 -8.61 -11.97
CA ASN A 146 -22.70 -9.04 -10.57
C ASN A 146 -21.94 -10.38 -10.44
N VAL A 147 -22.19 -11.31 -11.36
CA VAL A 147 -21.51 -12.62 -11.36
C VAL A 147 -20.05 -12.49 -11.80
N ARG A 148 -19.74 -11.62 -12.77
CA ARG A 148 -18.34 -11.29 -13.11
C ARG A 148 -17.60 -10.66 -11.93
N TYR A 149 -18.22 -9.69 -11.26
CA TYR A 149 -17.65 -9.02 -10.08
C TYR A 149 -17.30 -10.02 -8.97
N LEU A 150 -18.26 -10.85 -8.56
CA LEU A 150 -18.07 -11.86 -7.51
C LEU A 150 -17.09 -12.95 -7.95
N GLY A 151 -17.09 -13.33 -9.23
CA GLY A 151 -16.12 -14.26 -9.82
C GLY A 151 -14.67 -13.76 -9.71
N LEU A 152 -14.43 -12.49 -10.06
CA LEU A 152 -13.11 -11.87 -9.94
C LEU A 152 -12.69 -11.72 -8.47
N GLU A 153 -13.60 -11.34 -7.58
CA GLU A 153 -13.33 -11.22 -6.14
C GLU A 153 -12.96 -12.55 -5.50
N ALA A 154 -13.72 -13.62 -5.76
CA ALA A 154 -13.42 -14.97 -5.28
C ALA A 154 -12.14 -15.55 -5.91
N MET A 155 -11.86 -15.25 -7.19
CA MET A 155 -10.60 -15.63 -7.82
C MET A 155 -9.40 -14.84 -7.26
N THR A 156 -9.60 -13.60 -6.80
CA THR A 156 -8.57 -12.83 -6.06
C THR A 156 -8.31 -13.44 -4.68
N HIS A 157 -9.36 -13.89 -3.98
CA HIS A 157 -9.22 -14.63 -2.71
C HIS A 157 -8.42 -15.93 -2.91
N LEU A 158 -8.71 -16.67 -4.00
CA LEU A 158 -7.96 -17.87 -4.38
C LEU A 158 -6.48 -17.54 -4.64
N ALA A 159 -6.18 -16.52 -5.45
CA ALA A 159 -4.80 -16.06 -5.71
C ALA A 159 -4.04 -15.60 -4.45
N ALA A 160 -4.76 -15.09 -3.45
CA ALA A 160 -4.18 -14.62 -2.19
C ALA A 160 -3.78 -15.76 -1.22
N ARG A 161 -4.25 -17.00 -1.44
CA ARG A 161 -3.94 -18.16 -0.57
C ARG A 161 -3.27 -19.33 -1.28
N ALA A 162 -3.58 -19.58 -2.55
CA ALA A 162 -3.12 -20.75 -3.28
C ALA A 162 -1.59 -20.86 -3.33
N GLU A 163 -1.07 -22.08 -3.21
CA GLU A 163 0.37 -22.35 -3.33
C GLU A 163 0.85 -22.31 -4.79
N THR A 164 -0.02 -22.71 -5.72
CA THR A 164 0.22 -22.67 -7.16
C THR A 164 -0.84 -21.81 -7.86
N LEU A 165 -0.40 -20.94 -8.76
CA LEU A 165 -1.27 -20.00 -9.48
C LEU A 165 -1.71 -20.53 -10.86
N ASP A 166 -1.24 -21.70 -11.28
CA ASP A 166 -1.47 -22.24 -12.62
C ASP A 166 -2.95 -22.39 -13.00
N PRO A 167 -3.87 -22.83 -12.12
CA PRO A 167 -5.31 -22.87 -12.43
C PRO A 167 -5.93 -21.50 -12.71
N ILE A 168 -5.32 -20.42 -12.17
CA ILE A 168 -5.74 -19.03 -12.39
C ILE A 168 -5.09 -18.47 -13.66
N LYS A 169 -3.80 -18.79 -13.90
CA LYS A 169 -3.06 -18.38 -15.11
C LYS A 169 -3.71 -18.85 -16.40
N GLN A 170 -4.35 -20.03 -16.41
CA GLN A 170 -5.17 -20.50 -17.54
C GLN A 170 -6.26 -19.50 -17.98
N HIS A 171 -6.70 -18.62 -17.07
CA HIS A 171 -7.71 -17.61 -17.32
C HIS A 171 -7.14 -16.18 -17.52
N GLN A 172 -5.82 -15.99 -17.51
CA GLN A 172 -5.15 -14.69 -17.56
C GLN A 172 -5.65 -13.79 -18.71
N ALA A 173 -5.82 -14.31 -19.92
CA ALA A 173 -6.33 -13.54 -21.07
C ALA A 173 -7.75 -12.97 -20.85
N ILE A 174 -8.61 -13.72 -20.13
CA ILE A 174 -9.97 -13.30 -19.79
C ILE A 174 -9.93 -12.23 -18.69
N ILE A 175 -9.03 -12.41 -17.71
CA ILE A 175 -8.82 -11.48 -16.60
C ILE A 175 -8.30 -10.14 -17.13
N ILE A 176 -7.32 -10.13 -18.04
CA ILE A 176 -6.87 -8.91 -18.75
C ILE A 176 -8.04 -8.26 -19.51
N GLY A 177 -8.90 -9.05 -20.14
CA GLY A 177 -10.12 -8.58 -20.79
C GLY A 177 -11.07 -7.83 -19.85
N SER A 178 -11.12 -8.18 -18.55
CA SER A 178 -11.98 -7.50 -17.57
C SER A 178 -11.61 -6.05 -17.28
N LEU A 179 -10.38 -5.62 -17.58
CA LEU A 179 -9.98 -4.20 -17.54
C LEU A 179 -10.79 -3.34 -18.53
N LYS A 180 -11.34 -3.97 -19.58
CA LYS A 180 -12.16 -3.31 -20.61
C LYS A 180 -13.67 -3.46 -20.37
N ASP A 181 -14.10 -3.90 -19.18
CA ASP A 181 -15.53 -3.98 -18.82
C ASP A 181 -16.21 -2.59 -18.87
N ARG A 182 -17.54 -2.56 -18.93
CA ARG A 182 -18.31 -1.31 -18.85
C ARG A 182 -18.38 -0.78 -17.42
N ASP A 183 -18.32 -1.66 -16.41
CA ASP A 183 -18.41 -1.29 -14.99
C ASP A 183 -17.02 -1.11 -14.36
N ILE A 184 -16.75 0.09 -13.82
CA ILE A 184 -15.47 0.42 -13.18
C ILE A 184 -15.15 -0.44 -11.95
N SER A 185 -16.16 -0.93 -11.24
CA SER A 185 -16.01 -1.81 -10.07
C SER A 185 -15.49 -3.18 -10.49
N VAL A 186 -15.97 -3.70 -11.64
CA VAL A 186 -15.45 -4.94 -12.26
C VAL A 186 -14.00 -4.74 -12.69
N ARG A 187 -13.66 -3.61 -13.33
CA ARG A 187 -12.27 -3.31 -13.72
C ARG A 187 -11.32 -3.26 -12.53
N ARG A 188 -11.74 -2.66 -11.40
CA ARG A 188 -10.96 -2.65 -10.16
C ARG A 188 -10.71 -4.05 -9.62
N LYS A 189 -11.71 -4.94 -9.64
CA LYS A 189 -11.53 -6.36 -9.27
C LYS A 189 -10.62 -7.12 -10.26
N GLY A 190 -10.67 -6.79 -11.55
CA GLY A 190 -9.72 -7.29 -12.54
C GLY A 190 -8.27 -6.87 -12.22
N LEU A 191 -8.08 -5.60 -11.84
CA LEU A 191 -6.79 -5.05 -11.43
C LEU A 191 -6.28 -5.63 -10.09
N ASP A 192 -7.16 -5.84 -9.10
CA ASP A 192 -6.86 -6.57 -7.85
C ASP A 192 -6.36 -7.99 -8.14
N LEU A 193 -7.06 -8.71 -9.02
CA LEU A 193 -6.71 -10.07 -9.40
C LEU A 193 -5.38 -10.13 -10.14
N LEU A 194 -5.16 -9.28 -11.15
CA LEU A 194 -3.89 -9.19 -11.88
C LEU A 194 -2.72 -8.89 -10.92
N TYR A 195 -2.91 -7.98 -9.96
CA TYR A 195 -1.91 -7.71 -8.94
C TYR A 195 -1.63 -8.92 -8.05
N SER A 196 -2.65 -9.68 -7.64
CA SER A 196 -2.48 -10.84 -6.76
C SER A 196 -2.03 -12.13 -7.45
N MET A 197 -2.22 -12.27 -8.78
CA MET A 197 -1.77 -13.43 -9.57
C MET A 197 -0.43 -13.20 -10.30
N CYS A 198 0.15 -12.01 -10.15
CA CYS A 198 1.41 -11.66 -10.77
C CYS A 198 2.58 -12.34 -10.05
N ASP A 199 3.44 -12.98 -10.83
CA ASP A 199 4.70 -13.58 -10.40
C ASP A 199 5.80 -13.32 -11.44
N GLN A 200 7.01 -13.80 -11.16
CA GLN A 200 8.17 -13.58 -12.03
C GLN A 200 8.02 -14.18 -13.45
N SER A 201 7.11 -15.14 -13.66
CA SER A 201 6.87 -15.76 -14.97
C SER A 201 5.94 -14.95 -15.88
N ASN A 202 5.01 -14.17 -15.31
CA ASN A 202 4.00 -13.41 -16.06
C ASN A 202 4.10 -11.88 -15.88
N ALA A 203 4.95 -11.37 -14.99
CA ALA A 203 5.08 -9.95 -14.68
C ALA A 203 5.31 -9.07 -15.91
N GLN A 204 6.22 -9.46 -16.82
CA GLN A 204 6.51 -8.67 -18.03
C GLN A 204 5.27 -8.50 -18.92
N GLN A 205 4.46 -9.56 -19.07
CA GLN A 205 3.22 -9.50 -19.84
C GLN A 205 2.15 -8.66 -19.12
N ILE A 206 1.88 -8.95 -17.84
CA ILE A 206 0.85 -8.25 -17.06
C ILE A 206 1.14 -6.75 -17.00
N VAL A 207 2.39 -6.36 -16.72
CA VAL A 207 2.80 -4.95 -16.68
C VAL A 207 2.70 -4.29 -18.07
N GLY A 208 3.06 -5.00 -19.14
CA GLY A 208 2.88 -4.51 -20.52
C GLY A 208 1.42 -4.22 -20.87
N ASP A 209 0.51 -5.15 -20.54
CA ASP A 209 -0.94 -5.00 -20.77
C ASP A 209 -1.55 -3.89 -19.89
N LEU A 210 -1.09 -3.76 -18.64
CA LEU A 210 -1.51 -2.67 -17.74
C LEU A 210 -1.05 -1.29 -18.24
N LEU A 211 0.18 -1.16 -18.77
CA LEU A 211 0.66 0.07 -19.41
C LEU A 211 -0.08 0.38 -20.72
N GLN A 212 -0.50 -0.64 -21.48
CA GLN A 212 -1.36 -0.42 -22.65
C GLN A 212 -2.73 0.12 -22.23
N TYR A 213 -3.34 -0.47 -21.19
CA TYR A 213 -4.63 -0.01 -20.68
C TYR A 213 -4.57 1.41 -20.08
N LEU A 214 -3.49 1.75 -19.37
CA LEU A 214 -3.26 3.05 -18.71
C LEU A 214 -3.51 4.26 -19.61
N GLN A 215 -3.12 4.19 -20.88
CA GLN A 215 -3.31 5.25 -21.88
C GLN A 215 -4.79 5.61 -22.12
N SER A 216 -5.70 4.67 -21.86
CA SER A 216 -7.15 4.81 -22.05
C SER A 216 -7.96 4.72 -20.75
N ALA A 217 -7.27 4.60 -19.60
CA ALA A 217 -7.91 4.35 -18.31
C ALA A 217 -8.50 5.63 -17.70
N ASP A 218 -9.69 5.50 -17.10
CA ASP A 218 -10.37 6.58 -16.39
C ASP A 218 -9.55 7.08 -15.18
N PHE A 219 -9.62 8.38 -14.90
CA PHE A 219 -8.90 9.02 -13.79
C PHE A 219 -9.13 8.32 -12.44
N ALA A 220 -10.35 7.81 -12.21
CA ALA A 220 -10.75 7.14 -10.97
C ALA A 220 -10.12 5.76 -10.72
N ILE A 221 -9.47 5.12 -11.70
CA ILE A 221 -8.68 3.89 -11.53
C ILE A 221 -7.17 4.12 -11.77
N ARG A 222 -6.82 5.24 -12.43
CA ARG A 222 -5.45 5.55 -12.87
C ARG A 222 -4.44 5.56 -11.72
N GLU A 223 -4.71 6.28 -10.63
CA GLU A 223 -3.80 6.39 -9.48
C GLU A 223 -3.51 5.02 -8.83
N GLU A 224 -4.56 4.21 -8.63
CA GLU A 224 -4.47 2.87 -8.05
C GLU A 224 -3.66 1.92 -8.95
N MET A 225 -3.87 2.02 -10.26
CA MET A 225 -3.17 1.22 -11.25
C MET A 225 -1.68 1.60 -11.38
N VAL A 226 -1.35 2.90 -11.37
CA VAL A 226 0.04 3.39 -11.39
C VAL A 226 0.81 2.86 -10.17
N LEU A 227 0.20 2.93 -8.98
CA LEU A 227 0.79 2.37 -7.76
C LEU A 227 1.03 0.85 -7.87
N LYS A 228 0.04 0.09 -8.36
CA LYS A 228 0.17 -1.36 -8.55
C LYS A 228 1.24 -1.71 -9.60
N ILE A 229 1.30 -1.00 -10.73
CA ILE A 229 2.35 -1.20 -11.75
C ILE A 229 3.74 -0.97 -11.14
N ALA A 230 3.94 0.14 -10.41
CA ALA A 230 5.22 0.45 -9.78
C ALA A 230 5.68 -0.66 -8.80
N ILE A 231 4.76 -1.15 -7.96
CA ILE A 231 5.05 -2.24 -7.01
C ILE A 231 5.36 -3.57 -7.74
N LEU A 232 4.59 -3.93 -8.77
CA LEU A 232 4.86 -5.16 -9.53
C LEU A 232 6.20 -5.10 -10.28
N THR A 233 6.54 -3.94 -10.83
CA THR A 233 7.80 -3.70 -11.52
C THR A 233 8.97 -3.80 -10.55
N GLU A 234 8.86 -3.22 -9.35
CA GLU A 234 9.91 -3.34 -8.32
C GLU A 234 10.03 -4.77 -7.76
N LYS A 235 8.92 -5.46 -7.48
CA LYS A 235 8.94 -6.81 -6.87
C LYS A 235 9.45 -7.89 -7.83
N TYR A 236 9.15 -7.79 -9.12
CA TYR A 236 9.36 -8.86 -10.10
C TYR A 236 10.36 -8.53 -11.22
N ALA A 237 11.09 -7.41 -11.14
CA ALA A 237 12.19 -7.15 -12.06
C ALA A 237 13.29 -8.22 -11.94
N THR A 238 13.45 -9.02 -13.00
CA THR A 238 14.62 -9.89 -13.24
C THR A 238 15.77 -9.12 -13.87
N ASP A 239 15.43 -8.21 -14.79
CA ASP A 239 16.34 -7.35 -15.53
C ASP A 239 16.17 -5.91 -15.07
N VAL A 240 17.28 -5.30 -14.68
CA VAL A 240 17.34 -3.92 -14.18
C VAL A 240 17.11 -2.93 -15.33
N LYS A 241 17.46 -3.29 -16.58
CA LYS A 241 17.11 -2.50 -17.78
C LYS A 241 15.60 -2.42 -17.97
N TRP A 242 14.92 -3.57 -17.92
CA TRP A 242 13.46 -3.65 -17.98
C TRP A 242 12.79 -2.79 -16.87
N TYR A 243 13.33 -2.79 -15.65
CA TYR A 243 12.83 -1.92 -14.58
C TYR A 243 12.88 -0.43 -14.96
N VAL A 244 14.01 0.02 -15.52
CA VAL A 244 14.19 1.43 -15.94
C VAL A 244 13.22 1.78 -17.07
N ASP A 245 13.13 0.95 -18.11
CA ASP A 245 12.25 1.19 -19.27
C ASP A 245 10.78 1.32 -18.86
N ILE A 246 10.30 0.40 -18.03
CA ILE A 246 8.93 0.42 -17.52
C ILE A 246 8.70 1.64 -16.63
N SER A 247 9.65 2.00 -15.77
CA SER A 247 9.54 3.14 -14.86
C SER A 247 9.51 4.48 -15.62
N LEU A 248 10.39 4.68 -16.60
CA LEU A 248 10.38 5.88 -17.45
C LEU A 248 9.08 5.99 -18.25
N ARG A 249 8.61 4.86 -18.82
CA ARG A 249 7.36 4.80 -19.57
C ARG A 249 6.12 5.06 -18.69
N LEU A 250 6.11 4.57 -17.46
CA LEU A 250 5.05 4.83 -16.48
C LEU A 250 4.95 6.33 -16.14
N ILE A 251 6.09 6.98 -15.89
CA ILE A 251 6.16 8.42 -15.62
C ILE A 251 5.76 9.24 -16.85
N SER A 252 6.18 8.82 -18.05
CA SER A 252 5.77 9.46 -19.31
C SER A 252 4.25 9.48 -19.51
N MET A 253 3.55 8.40 -19.12
CA MET A 253 2.11 8.25 -19.33
C MET A 253 1.25 8.83 -18.20
N ALA A 254 1.73 8.81 -16.95
CA ALA A 254 0.90 9.11 -15.78
C ALA A 254 1.67 9.74 -14.61
N GLY A 255 2.71 10.54 -14.89
CA GLY A 255 3.62 11.12 -13.91
C GLY A 255 2.94 11.87 -12.74
N ASP A 256 1.78 12.51 -12.95
CA ASP A 256 1.00 13.19 -11.89
C ASP A 256 0.54 12.26 -10.76
N HIS A 257 0.45 10.96 -11.04
CA HIS A 257 0.06 9.93 -10.08
C HIS A 257 1.25 9.11 -9.55
N VAL A 258 2.46 9.36 -10.05
CA VAL A 258 3.67 8.67 -9.61
C VAL A 258 4.21 9.37 -8.36
N SER A 259 4.34 8.64 -7.25
CA SER A 259 4.96 9.17 -6.04
C SER A 259 6.47 9.38 -6.22
N ASP A 260 7.03 10.41 -5.58
CA ASP A 260 8.46 10.75 -5.69
C ASP A 260 9.42 9.59 -5.39
N GLU A 261 9.01 8.67 -4.51
CA GLU A 261 9.74 7.43 -4.19
C GLU A 261 10.15 6.61 -5.44
N VAL A 262 9.35 6.63 -6.51
CA VAL A 262 9.64 5.88 -7.74
C VAL A 262 10.81 6.49 -8.51
N TRP A 263 10.82 7.81 -8.75
CA TRP A 263 11.90 8.43 -9.53
C TRP A 263 13.21 8.51 -8.75
N HIS A 264 13.15 8.69 -7.42
CA HIS A 264 14.31 8.52 -6.55
C HIS A 264 14.89 7.10 -6.68
N ARG A 265 14.04 6.07 -6.75
CA ARG A 265 14.48 4.67 -6.89
C ARG A 265 15.12 4.38 -8.25
N VAL A 266 14.58 4.95 -9.34
CA VAL A 266 15.20 4.89 -10.67
C VAL A 266 16.61 5.47 -10.64
N ILE A 267 16.80 6.66 -10.05
CA ILE A 267 18.13 7.28 -9.94
C ILE A 267 19.12 6.41 -9.14
N GLN A 268 18.71 5.89 -7.98
CA GLN A 268 19.54 5.00 -7.17
C GLN A 268 19.99 3.76 -7.96
N ILE A 269 19.08 3.16 -8.72
CA ILE A 269 19.35 1.96 -9.51
C ILE A 269 20.32 2.26 -10.65
N VAL A 270 20.14 3.37 -11.39
CA VAL A 270 21.06 3.77 -12.47
C VAL A 270 22.44 4.14 -11.93
N THR A 271 22.51 4.87 -10.81
CA THR A 271 23.80 5.25 -10.18
C THR A 271 24.59 4.03 -9.72
N ASN A 272 23.92 3.03 -9.13
CA ASN A 272 24.57 1.83 -8.61
C ASN A 272 24.90 0.76 -9.69
N ASN A 273 24.48 0.93 -10.95
CA ASN A 273 24.71 -0.05 -12.03
C ASN A 273 25.35 0.63 -13.26
N GLU A 274 26.68 0.63 -13.30
CA GLU A 274 27.50 1.26 -14.35
C GLU A 274 27.09 0.84 -15.78
N GLU A 275 26.83 -0.46 -16.01
CA GLU A 275 26.42 -1.01 -17.31
C GLU A 275 25.14 -0.38 -17.89
N LEU A 276 24.28 0.21 -17.04
CA LEU A 276 23.03 0.85 -17.46
C LEU A 276 23.14 2.35 -17.71
N GLN A 277 24.20 3.01 -17.24
CA GLN A 277 24.30 4.48 -17.25
C GLN A 277 24.21 5.05 -18.67
N VAL A 278 24.97 4.48 -19.62
CA VAL A 278 24.93 4.84 -21.04
C VAL A 278 23.52 4.70 -21.63
N TYR A 279 22.88 3.55 -21.37
CA TYR A 279 21.54 3.27 -21.88
C TYR A 279 20.47 4.20 -21.29
N ALA A 280 20.53 4.44 -19.98
CA ALA A 280 19.62 5.34 -19.29
C ALA A 280 19.78 6.79 -19.77
N ALA A 281 21.02 7.25 -20.00
CA ALA A 281 21.32 8.58 -20.53
C ALA A 281 20.80 8.77 -21.96
N GLN A 282 21.02 7.80 -22.87
CA GLN A 282 20.47 7.83 -24.22
C GLN A 282 18.93 7.85 -24.21
N ASN A 283 18.30 6.98 -23.41
CA ASN A 283 16.84 6.84 -23.37
C ASN A 283 16.17 8.08 -22.75
N ILE A 284 16.68 8.61 -21.63
CA ILE A 284 16.12 9.81 -20.99
C ILE A 284 16.29 11.06 -21.87
N LEU A 285 17.38 11.19 -22.63
CA LEU A 285 17.57 12.30 -23.56
C LEU A 285 16.48 12.31 -24.64
N GLN A 286 16.04 11.15 -25.14
CA GLN A 286 14.93 11.07 -26.09
C GLN A 286 13.60 11.54 -25.47
N TYR A 287 13.33 11.18 -24.21
CA TYR A 287 12.15 11.67 -23.48
C TYR A 287 12.19 13.17 -23.20
N VAL A 288 13.36 13.75 -22.88
CA VAL A 288 13.52 15.19 -22.64
C VAL A 288 13.43 16.00 -23.94
N LYS A 289 13.96 15.46 -25.05
CA LYS A 289 13.85 16.07 -26.40
C LYS A 289 12.41 16.10 -26.93
N ALA A 290 11.51 15.24 -26.45
CA ALA A 290 10.10 15.26 -26.85
C ALA A 290 9.40 16.55 -26.38
N ASP A 291 8.52 17.15 -27.21
CA ASP A 291 7.80 18.38 -26.88
C ASP A 291 7.02 18.27 -25.56
N HIS A 292 6.24 17.19 -25.43
CA HIS A 292 5.39 16.89 -24.29
C HIS A 292 6.12 15.93 -23.33
N CYS A 293 6.87 16.50 -22.40
CA CYS A 293 7.60 15.76 -21.36
C CYS A 293 7.00 16.06 -19.98
N HIS A 294 6.81 15.04 -19.13
CA HIS A 294 6.35 15.24 -17.75
C HIS A 294 7.48 15.79 -16.88
N GLU A 295 7.17 16.68 -15.94
CA GLU A 295 8.18 17.34 -15.10
C GLU A 295 9.10 16.35 -14.37
N THR A 296 8.57 15.21 -13.90
CA THR A 296 9.36 14.17 -13.23
C THR A 296 10.41 13.53 -14.16
N LEU A 297 10.13 13.42 -15.47
CA LEU A 297 11.15 12.99 -16.44
C LEU A 297 12.22 14.06 -16.65
N VAL A 298 11.88 15.34 -16.56
CA VAL A 298 12.88 16.42 -16.61
C VAL A 298 13.77 16.41 -15.36
N LYS A 299 13.22 16.10 -14.16
CA LYS A 299 14.03 15.88 -12.94
C LYS A 299 15.01 14.71 -13.11
N ILE A 300 14.53 13.55 -13.60
CA ILE A 300 15.38 12.38 -13.87
C ILE A 300 16.43 12.72 -14.93
N GLY A 301 16.04 13.38 -16.03
CA GLY A 301 16.92 13.76 -17.12
C GLY A 301 18.01 14.74 -16.69
N GLY A 302 17.67 15.76 -15.92
CA GLY A 302 18.66 16.68 -15.35
C GLY A 302 19.69 15.96 -14.47
N TYR A 303 19.25 15.01 -13.63
CA TYR A 303 20.18 14.23 -12.82
C TYR A 303 21.05 13.27 -13.67
N ILE A 304 20.42 12.40 -14.47
CA ILE A 304 21.13 11.35 -15.24
C ILE A 304 22.07 11.96 -16.28
N LEU A 305 21.67 13.01 -16.99
CA LEU A 305 22.56 13.70 -17.92
C LEU A 305 23.67 14.44 -17.18
N GLY A 306 23.37 15.08 -16.04
CA GLY A 306 24.36 15.78 -15.23
C GLY A 306 25.51 14.91 -14.74
N GLU A 307 25.25 13.64 -14.39
CA GLU A 307 26.31 12.66 -14.04
C GLU A 307 26.89 11.99 -15.31
N PHE A 308 26.03 11.35 -16.12
CA PHE A 308 26.42 10.34 -17.11
C PHE A 308 26.36 10.84 -18.57
N GLY A 309 25.98 12.09 -18.79
CA GLY A 309 25.88 12.69 -20.13
C GLY A 309 27.19 12.73 -20.90
N HIS A 310 28.34 12.65 -20.20
CA HIS A 310 29.66 12.56 -20.81
C HIS A 310 29.88 11.22 -21.55
N LEU A 311 29.26 10.12 -21.10
CA LEU A 311 29.39 8.80 -21.72
C LEU A 311 28.72 8.70 -23.10
N ILE A 312 27.79 9.61 -23.41
CA ILE A 312 27.02 9.64 -24.66
C ILE A 312 27.38 10.84 -25.55
N ALA A 313 28.36 11.65 -25.15
CA ALA A 313 28.69 12.91 -25.82
C ALA A 313 29.23 12.73 -27.25
N GLU A 314 29.86 11.58 -27.53
CA GLU A 314 30.39 11.21 -28.85
C GLU A 314 29.30 10.65 -29.80
N ASP A 315 28.14 10.26 -29.28
CA ASP A 315 27.08 9.66 -30.09
C ASP A 315 26.38 10.69 -30.99
N PRO A 316 26.04 10.34 -32.25
CA PRO A 316 25.37 11.23 -33.17
C PRO A 316 23.96 11.59 -32.66
N GLY A 317 23.71 12.88 -32.44
CA GLY A 317 22.47 13.37 -31.84
C GLY A 317 22.43 13.32 -30.31
N CYS A 318 23.57 13.14 -29.65
CA CYS A 318 23.73 13.21 -28.19
C CYS A 318 24.82 14.22 -27.75
N SER A 319 25.25 15.09 -28.65
CA SER A 319 26.32 16.07 -28.40
C SER A 319 26.04 16.97 -27.18
N PRO A 320 27.08 17.49 -26.47
CA PRO A 320 26.89 18.29 -25.26
C PRO A 320 25.98 19.52 -25.47
N ILE A 321 26.09 20.16 -26.64
CA ILE A 321 25.22 21.28 -27.02
C ILE A 321 23.75 20.85 -27.16
N GLU A 322 23.46 19.66 -27.68
CA GLU A 322 22.09 19.15 -27.78
C GLU A 322 21.52 18.73 -26.42
N GLN A 323 22.33 18.15 -25.54
CA GLN A 323 21.93 17.86 -24.16
C GLN A 323 21.58 19.15 -23.41
N PHE A 324 22.44 20.17 -23.54
CA PHE A 324 22.20 21.51 -22.97
C PHE A 324 20.91 22.13 -23.52
N LEU A 325 20.72 22.16 -24.85
CA LEU A 325 19.52 22.74 -25.47
C LEU A 325 18.24 21.99 -25.07
N ALA A 326 18.28 20.66 -24.94
CA ALA A 326 17.14 19.86 -24.50
C ALA A 326 16.71 20.22 -23.07
N LEU A 327 17.66 20.33 -22.13
CA LEU A 327 17.37 20.74 -20.75
C LEU A 327 16.98 22.23 -20.64
N GLN A 328 17.68 23.12 -21.35
CA GLN A 328 17.39 24.56 -21.36
C GLN A 328 15.99 24.85 -21.90
N GLY A 329 15.55 24.14 -22.93
CA GLY A 329 14.22 24.26 -23.52
C GLY A 329 13.06 23.90 -22.57
N LYS A 330 13.31 23.07 -21.55
CA LYS A 330 12.32 22.73 -20.51
C LYS A 330 12.37 23.65 -19.29
N LEU A 331 13.50 24.34 -19.07
CA LEU A 331 13.78 25.10 -17.85
C LEU A 331 12.66 26.10 -17.48
N GLN A 332 12.17 26.90 -18.44
CA GLN A 332 11.12 27.89 -18.19
C GLN A 332 9.73 27.29 -17.88
N GLY A 333 9.50 26.01 -18.20
CA GLY A 333 8.20 25.34 -18.04
C GLY A 333 8.06 24.50 -16.76
N CYS A 334 9.15 24.29 -16.01
CA CYS A 334 9.15 23.47 -14.79
C CYS A 334 9.11 24.33 -13.51
N ALA A 335 8.74 23.74 -12.37
CA ALA A 335 8.76 24.40 -11.07
C ALA A 335 10.20 24.62 -10.55
N SER A 336 10.37 25.51 -9.57
CA SER A 336 11.68 25.86 -8.99
C SER A 336 12.51 24.63 -8.57
N SER A 337 11.88 23.61 -7.98
CA SER A 337 12.57 22.37 -7.58
C SER A 337 13.26 21.63 -8.73
N SER A 338 12.66 21.65 -9.92
CA SER A 338 13.17 20.99 -11.12
C SER A 338 14.20 21.88 -11.82
N GLN A 339 13.96 23.19 -11.85
CA GLN A 339 14.95 24.17 -12.31
C GLN A 339 16.25 24.09 -11.49
N ALA A 340 16.15 23.91 -10.17
CA ALA A 340 17.31 23.75 -9.28
C ALA A 340 18.14 22.50 -9.60
N ILE A 341 17.50 21.38 -9.97
CA ILE A 341 18.19 20.16 -10.43
C ILE A 341 18.91 20.42 -11.76
N ILE A 342 18.26 21.10 -12.71
CA ILE A 342 18.89 21.44 -14.01
C ILE A 342 20.08 22.39 -13.82
N LEU A 343 20.00 23.38 -12.92
CA LEU A 343 21.15 24.23 -12.60
C LEU A 343 22.33 23.42 -12.04
N SER A 344 22.06 22.39 -11.22
CA SER A 344 23.09 21.48 -10.73
C SER A 344 23.67 20.57 -11.84
N SER A 345 22.85 20.15 -12.81
CA SER A 345 23.34 19.49 -14.04
C SER A 345 24.26 20.42 -14.84
N PHE A 346 23.93 21.70 -14.92
CA PHE A 346 24.69 22.68 -15.70
C PHE A 346 26.06 22.99 -15.11
N ILE A 347 26.26 22.97 -13.79
CA ILE A 347 27.61 23.15 -13.22
C ILE A 347 28.49 21.91 -13.47
N LYS A 348 27.91 20.70 -13.45
CA LYS A 348 28.61 19.48 -13.89
C LYS A 348 28.97 19.53 -15.37
N PHE A 349 28.09 20.07 -16.23
CA PHE A 349 28.43 20.32 -17.64
C PHE A 349 29.58 21.33 -17.83
N VAL A 350 29.80 22.29 -16.93
CA VAL A 350 30.99 23.17 -17.01
C VAL A 350 32.27 22.39 -16.75
N ASN A 351 32.25 21.41 -15.83
CA ASN A 351 33.39 20.54 -15.53
C ASN A 351 33.66 19.55 -16.68
N LEU A 352 32.61 18.91 -17.20
CA LEU A 352 32.68 17.86 -18.22
C LEU A 352 32.91 18.40 -19.64
N PHE A 353 32.34 19.56 -19.99
CA PHE A 353 32.28 20.06 -21.36
C PHE A 353 32.75 21.52 -21.48
N PRO A 354 34.07 21.78 -21.57
CA PRO A 354 34.62 23.13 -21.68
C PRO A 354 34.10 23.94 -22.87
N GLU A 355 33.70 23.27 -23.96
CA GLU A 355 33.17 23.87 -25.18
C GLU A 355 31.86 24.65 -24.99
N ILE A 356 30.97 24.20 -24.09
CA ILE A 356 29.67 24.85 -23.82
C ILE A 356 29.71 25.78 -22.59
N LYS A 357 30.87 25.89 -21.90
CA LYS A 357 31.08 26.79 -20.74
C LYS A 357 30.54 28.22 -20.97
N PRO A 358 30.73 28.90 -22.13
CA PRO A 358 30.21 30.26 -22.34
C PRO A 358 28.68 30.36 -22.30
N GLN A 359 27.97 29.33 -22.78
CA GLN A 359 26.50 29.30 -22.82
C GLN A 359 25.94 29.04 -21.42
N LEU A 360 26.56 28.13 -20.67
CA LEU A 360 26.23 27.84 -19.28
C LEU A 360 26.44 29.08 -18.38
N MET A 361 27.53 29.84 -18.58
CA MET A 361 27.78 31.09 -17.85
C MET A 361 26.70 32.14 -18.09
N TYR A 362 26.18 32.24 -19.31
CA TYR A 362 25.06 33.12 -19.62
C TYR A 362 23.78 32.72 -18.86
N VAL A 363 23.50 31.42 -18.75
CA VAL A 363 22.35 30.91 -17.98
C VAL A 363 22.49 31.25 -16.49
N PHE A 364 23.63 30.98 -15.85
CA PHE A 364 23.79 31.32 -14.42
C PHE A 364 23.68 32.83 -14.17
N LYS A 365 24.23 33.66 -15.07
CA LYS A 365 24.10 35.13 -15.00
C LYS A 365 22.66 35.63 -15.23
N ALA A 366 21.82 34.87 -15.93
CA ALA A 366 20.39 35.17 -16.00
C ALA A 366 19.67 34.81 -14.70
N TYR A 367 19.94 33.62 -14.15
CA TYR A 367 19.28 33.11 -12.93
C TYR A 367 19.75 33.78 -11.63
N SER A 368 20.91 34.46 -11.62
CA SER A 368 21.37 35.26 -10.46
C SER A 368 20.45 36.44 -10.11
N TYR A 369 19.53 36.83 -11.00
CA TYR A 369 18.54 37.89 -10.77
C TYR A 369 17.12 37.34 -10.53
N THR A 370 16.95 36.02 -10.40
CA THR A 370 15.66 35.40 -10.08
C THR A 370 15.26 35.70 -8.63
N LEU A 371 13.95 35.84 -8.38
CA LEU A 371 13.39 36.14 -7.05
C LEU A 371 13.33 34.92 -6.10
N ASP A 372 13.47 33.72 -6.65
CA ASP A 372 13.50 32.46 -5.90
C ASP A 372 14.90 32.28 -5.28
N SER A 373 14.95 32.18 -3.96
CA SER A 373 16.22 32.15 -3.21
C SER A 373 17.07 30.91 -3.48
N GLU A 374 16.46 29.75 -3.73
CA GLU A 374 17.19 28.50 -3.99
C GLU A 374 17.84 28.56 -5.38
N LEU A 375 17.10 29.04 -6.37
CA LEU A 375 17.63 29.24 -7.73
C LEU A 375 18.71 30.32 -7.78
N GLN A 376 18.48 31.45 -7.10
CA GLN A 376 19.44 32.54 -7.03
C GLN A 376 20.73 32.11 -6.33
N GLN A 377 20.64 31.41 -5.19
CA GLN A 377 21.80 30.92 -4.45
C GLN A 377 22.65 30.00 -5.33
N ARG A 378 22.04 28.96 -5.91
CA ARG A 378 22.73 28.02 -6.82
C ARG A 378 23.35 28.75 -8.02
N ALA A 379 22.62 29.65 -8.67
CA ALA A 379 23.12 30.38 -9.82
C ALA A 379 24.33 31.28 -9.48
N CYS A 380 24.30 31.96 -8.33
CA CYS A 380 25.42 32.79 -7.86
C CYS A 380 26.64 31.93 -7.46
N GLU A 381 26.44 30.83 -6.73
CA GLU A 381 27.52 29.91 -6.35
C GLU A 381 28.16 29.24 -7.56
N TYR A 382 27.35 28.73 -8.50
CA TYR A 382 27.85 28.06 -9.71
C TYR A 382 28.54 29.05 -10.67
N LEU A 383 28.04 30.29 -10.78
CA LEU A 383 28.72 31.35 -11.52
C LEU A 383 30.07 31.71 -10.88
N ALA A 384 30.14 31.79 -9.55
CA ALA A 384 31.39 32.05 -8.84
C ALA A 384 32.39 30.91 -9.04
N LEU A 385 31.99 29.66 -8.79
CA LEU A 385 32.80 28.45 -8.98
C LEU A 385 33.38 28.35 -10.39
N ALA A 386 32.57 28.57 -11.42
CA ALA A 386 33.02 28.48 -12.81
C ALA A 386 33.85 29.68 -13.29
N SER A 387 33.86 30.79 -12.54
CA SER A 387 34.65 32.00 -12.82
C SER A 387 36.02 32.03 -12.14
N PHE A 388 36.36 31.03 -11.30
CA PHE A 388 37.71 30.93 -10.74
C PHE A 388 38.76 30.71 -11.84
N PRO A 389 40.00 31.21 -11.66
CA PRO A 389 41.08 31.04 -12.63
C PRO A 389 41.70 29.63 -12.65
N THR A 390 41.32 28.76 -11.71
CA THR A 390 41.83 27.39 -11.55
C THR A 390 40.67 26.41 -11.41
N ASP A 391 40.56 25.45 -12.32
CA ASP A 391 39.46 24.47 -12.35
C ASP A 391 39.63 23.32 -11.32
N ASP A 392 40.72 23.26 -10.54
CA ASP A 392 40.99 22.17 -9.59
C ASP A 392 39.87 22.02 -8.53
N LEU A 393 39.40 23.14 -7.98
CA LEU A 393 38.26 23.14 -7.04
C LEU A 393 36.96 22.72 -7.73
N LEU A 394 36.75 23.11 -8.99
CA LEU A 394 35.56 22.74 -9.75
C LEU A 394 35.51 21.23 -9.97
N ARG A 395 36.65 20.60 -10.28
CA ARG A 395 36.77 19.15 -10.42
C ARG A 395 36.40 18.44 -9.13
N THR A 396 37.07 18.74 -8.01
CA THR A 396 36.80 18.07 -6.72
C THR A 396 35.37 18.28 -6.21
N VAL A 397 34.72 19.41 -6.50
CA VAL A 397 33.31 19.65 -6.14
C VAL A 397 32.34 18.91 -7.07
N CYS A 398 32.74 18.63 -8.31
CA CYS A 398 31.93 17.97 -9.34
C CYS A 398 32.42 16.53 -9.64
N ASP A 399 33.16 15.90 -8.73
CA ASP A 399 33.53 14.49 -8.81
C ASP A 399 32.27 13.59 -8.78
N GLU A 400 32.45 12.33 -9.19
CA GLU A 400 31.36 11.35 -9.31
C GLU A 400 30.67 11.09 -7.97
N MET A 401 29.33 11.03 -7.99
CA MET A 401 28.54 10.78 -6.79
C MET A 401 28.75 9.35 -6.28
N PRO A 402 29.05 9.15 -4.98
CA PRO A 402 29.22 7.81 -4.42
C PRO A 402 27.93 6.99 -4.49
N PRO A 403 28.02 5.65 -4.60
CA PRO A 403 26.86 4.77 -4.74
C PRO A 403 25.94 4.85 -3.53
N PHE A 404 24.63 4.73 -3.77
CA PHE A 404 23.62 4.81 -2.71
C PHE A 404 23.60 3.52 -1.87
N PRO A 405 23.48 3.63 -0.53
CA PRO A 405 23.30 2.46 0.33
C PRO A 405 21.96 1.79 0.08
N GLU A 406 21.91 0.46 0.17
CA GLU A 406 20.67 -0.30 0.01
C GLU A 406 19.64 0.08 1.07
N ARG A 407 18.41 0.35 0.63
CA ARG A 407 17.26 0.67 1.49
C ARG A 407 16.05 -0.17 1.07
N GLN A 408 15.27 -0.60 2.04
CA GLN A 408 13.98 -1.26 1.81
C GLN A 408 12.99 -0.29 1.14
N SER A 409 12.16 -0.78 0.22
CA SER A 409 11.32 0.10 -0.59
C SER A 409 10.11 0.63 0.19
N ALA A 410 9.95 1.96 0.15
CA ALA A 410 8.86 2.65 0.85
C ALA A 410 7.48 2.37 0.21
N LEU A 411 7.46 2.01 -1.08
CA LEU A 411 6.25 1.77 -1.88
C LEU A 411 5.34 0.70 -1.29
N LEU A 412 5.90 -0.41 -0.77
CA LEU A 412 5.14 -1.51 -0.16
C LEU A 412 4.34 -1.04 1.07
N SER A 413 4.91 -0.15 1.89
CA SER A 413 4.26 0.36 3.11
C SER A 413 3.00 1.20 2.82
N ARG A 414 2.95 1.85 1.65
CA ARG A 414 1.84 2.75 1.27
C ARG A 414 0.57 1.99 0.85
N LEU A 415 0.71 0.80 0.26
CA LEU A 415 -0.43 0.04 -0.28
C LEU A 415 -1.40 -0.42 0.83
N HIS A 416 -0.86 -0.91 1.95
CA HIS A 416 -1.66 -1.37 3.09
C HIS A 416 -2.40 -0.22 3.78
N ARG A 417 -1.84 1.00 3.78
CA ARG A 417 -2.44 2.19 4.42
C ARG A 417 -3.72 2.70 3.72
N LYS A 418 -3.95 2.39 2.44
CA LYS A 418 -5.17 2.82 1.70
C LYS A 418 -6.39 1.93 1.94
N HIS A 419 -6.23 0.74 2.52
CA HIS A 419 -7.34 -0.18 2.78
C HIS A 419 -8.00 0.14 4.13
N GLY A 420 -9.09 0.93 4.08
CA GLY A 420 -9.87 1.27 5.28
C GLY A 420 -10.52 0.05 5.94
N THR A 421 -10.55 0.05 7.27
CA THR A 421 -11.14 -1.03 8.08
C THR A 421 -12.68 -1.04 7.99
N THR A 422 -13.23 -1.87 7.11
CA THR A 422 -14.65 -2.28 7.21
C THR A 422 -14.88 -3.11 8.47
N GLY A 423 -16.07 -3.00 9.07
CA GLY A 423 -16.35 -3.53 10.42
C GLY A 423 -16.47 -5.05 10.58
N ASP A 424 -16.17 -5.84 9.55
CA ASP A 424 -15.98 -7.30 9.64
C ASP A 424 -14.49 -7.54 9.37
N LYS A 425 -13.78 -8.19 10.32
CA LYS A 425 -12.33 -8.43 10.19
C LYS A 425 -12.09 -9.33 8.98
N ARG A 426 -11.57 -8.75 7.89
CA ARG A 426 -11.36 -9.47 6.63
C ARG A 426 -10.34 -10.59 6.84
N THR A 427 -10.67 -11.81 6.43
CA THR A 427 -9.87 -13.03 6.65
C THR A 427 -8.69 -13.20 5.67
N TRP A 428 -8.46 -12.19 4.82
CA TRP A 428 -7.43 -12.13 3.78
C TRP A 428 -7.31 -10.70 3.20
N VAL A 429 -6.14 -10.35 2.67
CA VAL A 429 -5.82 -9.08 2.00
C VAL A 429 -5.35 -9.34 0.56
N VAL A 430 -5.53 -8.36 -0.34
CA VAL A 430 -5.09 -8.43 -1.74
C VAL A 430 -3.58 -8.24 -1.82
N GLY A 431 -2.86 -9.18 -2.45
CA GLY A 431 -1.39 -9.10 -2.63
C GLY A 431 -0.64 -10.43 -2.60
N GLY A 432 -1.29 -11.54 -2.95
CA GLY A 432 -0.68 -12.87 -2.92
C GLY A 432 -0.47 -13.45 -1.51
N LYS A 433 0.19 -14.60 -1.44
CA LYS A 433 0.44 -15.34 -0.19
C LYS A 433 1.32 -14.55 0.78
N ASP A 434 2.40 -13.92 0.29
CA ASP A 434 3.37 -13.15 1.10
C ASP A 434 2.73 -12.01 1.90
N ALA A 435 1.77 -11.30 1.31
CA ALA A 435 1.05 -10.22 1.98
C ALA A 435 0.20 -10.74 3.16
N ASN A 436 -0.31 -11.97 3.05
CA ASN A 436 -1.15 -12.61 4.06
C ASN A 436 -0.35 -13.38 5.13
N THR A 437 0.90 -13.76 4.86
CA THR A 437 1.81 -14.29 5.89
C THR A 437 2.36 -13.17 6.77
N ASN A 438 2.79 -12.06 6.16
CA ASN A 438 3.38 -10.94 6.89
C ASN A 438 2.40 -10.30 7.90
N GLU A 439 1.09 -10.26 7.60
CA GLU A 439 0.10 -9.73 8.54
C GLU A 439 -0.12 -10.63 9.77
N LYS A 440 0.09 -11.95 9.67
CA LYS A 440 0.09 -12.85 10.83
C LYS A 440 1.24 -12.51 11.78
N ASP A 441 2.43 -12.24 11.25
CA ASP A 441 3.59 -11.83 12.05
C ASP A 441 3.41 -10.44 12.69
N PHE A 442 2.71 -9.51 12.03
CA PHE A 442 2.36 -8.20 12.60
C PHE A 442 1.22 -8.28 13.64
N ALA A 443 0.25 -9.17 13.46
CA ALA A 443 -0.82 -9.40 14.44
C ALA A 443 -0.29 -10.09 15.70
N VAL A 444 0.57 -11.11 15.56
CA VAL A 444 1.22 -11.81 16.68
C VAL A 444 2.13 -10.87 17.48
N LYS A 445 2.92 -10.00 16.81
CA LYS A 445 3.75 -9.00 17.51
C LYS A 445 2.96 -8.01 18.38
N ASN A 446 1.71 -7.70 18.04
CA ASN A 446 0.85 -6.84 18.87
C ASN A 446 0.17 -7.58 20.04
N LEU A 447 0.19 -8.92 20.04
CA LEU A 447 -0.31 -9.74 21.15
C LEU A 447 0.78 -10.09 22.18
N ASP A 448 2.03 -10.28 21.72
CA ASP A 448 3.14 -10.70 22.59
C ASP A 448 3.82 -9.55 23.39
N LEU A 449 3.64 -8.28 23.01
CA LEU A 449 4.22 -7.16 23.78
C LEU A 449 3.60 -6.91 25.17
N ASN A 450 2.50 -7.58 25.51
CA ASN A 450 1.80 -7.40 26.79
C ASN A 450 2.02 -8.53 27.82
N ARG A 451 3.02 -9.41 27.63
CA ARG A 451 3.20 -10.58 28.51
C ARG A 451 4.61 -10.97 28.96
N VAL A 452 5.57 -10.03 29.02
CA VAL A 452 6.83 -10.25 29.75
C VAL A 452 7.22 -9.07 30.64
N SER A 453 6.61 -8.98 31.83
CA SER A 453 7.28 -8.50 33.05
C SER A 453 6.46 -8.89 34.28
N GLY A 454 7.11 -9.26 35.39
CA GLY A 454 6.42 -9.48 36.67
C GLY A 454 6.43 -10.91 37.23
N LYS A 455 7.60 -11.54 37.36
CA LYS A 455 7.85 -12.51 38.43
C LYS A 455 9.16 -12.18 39.14
N ASN A 456 9.05 -11.56 40.31
CA ASN A 456 9.81 -11.96 41.50
C ASN A 456 9.19 -11.37 42.78
N THR A 457 8.97 -12.28 43.73
CA THR A 457 8.75 -12.13 45.17
C THR A 457 9.88 -11.32 45.87
N ALA A 458 9.74 -10.65 47.02
CA ALA A 458 8.58 -10.36 47.91
C ALA A 458 8.85 -9.04 48.73
N PRO A 459 8.51 -8.85 50.04
CA PRO A 459 7.59 -7.79 50.48
C PRO A 459 8.20 -6.60 51.29
N GLN A 460 7.35 -5.61 51.60
CA GLN A 460 7.61 -4.40 52.42
C GLN A 460 7.53 -4.66 53.97
N PRO A 461 7.36 -3.66 54.88
CA PRO A 461 8.41 -2.76 55.41
C PRO A 461 8.42 -2.65 56.97
N SER A 462 9.45 -2.02 57.56
CA SER A 462 9.50 -1.43 58.94
C SER A 462 10.95 -1.04 59.28
N GLN A 463 11.33 -0.22 60.28
CA GLN A 463 10.76 0.98 60.93
C GLN A 463 11.90 1.56 61.85
N ASP A 464 11.88 2.86 62.20
CA ASP A 464 12.78 3.56 63.16
C ASP A 464 14.30 3.67 62.78
N ASN A 465 15.09 4.67 63.16
CA ASN A 465 15.00 5.73 64.19
C ASN A 465 15.79 7.03 63.74
N PRO A 466 15.69 8.20 64.43
CA PRO A 466 16.17 9.50 63.91
C PRO A 466 17.49 10.07 64.49
N GLY A 467 18.07 11.06 63.81
CA GLY A 467 19.15 11.95 64.30
C GLY A 467 19.84 12.71 63.13
N ILE A 468 19.65 14.02 62.91
CA ILE A 468 20.14 15.22 63.64
C ILE A 468 21.54 15.72 63.18
N LEU A 469 21.49 16.89 62.50
CA LEU A 469 22.45 18.01 62.43
C LEU A 469 23.71 18.02 61.52
N LEU A 470 24.02 19.27 61.11
CA LEU A 470 25.22 19.84 60.44
C LEU A 470 25.32 19.63 58.91
N GLY A 471 25.56 20.65 58.06
CA GLY A 471 25.63 22.11 58.29
C GLY A 471 26.69 22.80 57.41
N LYS A 472 26.41 24.04 56.96
CA LYS A 472 27.20 24.93 56.06
C LYS A 472 27.25 24.53 54.57
N ASP A 473 27.39 25.42 53.60
CA ASP A 473 27.16 26.88 53.36
C ASP A 473 28.10 27.24 52.18
N GLY A 474 27.63 27.96 51.15
CA GLY A 474 28.52 28.33 50.03
C GLY A 474 27.87 28.92 48.78
N CYS A 475 27.49 30.20 48.83
CA CYS A 475 27.23 31.09 47.69
C CYS A 475 28.45 31.20 46.73
N SER A 476 28.42 31.65 45.46
CA SER A 476 27.35 32.20 44.59
C SER A 476 27.87 32.52 43.16
N ASN A 477 26.96 32.54 42.17
CA ASN A 477 26.91 33.39 40.94
C ASN A 477 27.98 33.33 39.83
N GLY A 478 27.48 33.51 38.59
CA GLY A 478 28.23 34.04 37.43
C GLY A 478 28.67 32.99 36.40
N ALA A 479 27.83 32.48 35.48
CA ALA A 479 27.25 33.14 34.30
C ALA A 479 28.18 33.22 33.07
N SER A 480 27.65 32.72 31.94
CA SER A 480 28.02 33.00 30.54
C SER A 480 29.22 32.31 29.88
N ASP A 481 28.86 31.56 28.83
CA ASP A 481 29.43 31.55 27.48
C ASP A 481 30.75 30.82 27.10
N LEU A 482 30.53 29.94 26.11
CA LEU A 482 31.41 29.56 24.99
C LEU A 482 32.53 28.51 25.17
N ILE A 483 32.94 27.98 24.00
CA ILE A 483 33.89 26.89 23.73
C ILE A 483 33.29 25.49 23.98
N GLY A 484 33.24 24.55 23.03
CA GLY A 484 33.73 24.53 21.64
C GLY A 484 34.68 23.34 21.39
N LEU A 485 34.22 22.35 20.62
CA LEU A 485 34.95 21.18 20.09
C LEU A 485 35.83 20.35 21.04
N GLU A 486 35.52 19.06 21.22
CA GLU A 486 36.48 17.97 20.94
C GLU A 486 35.83 16.58 20.82
N ILE A 487 36.61 15.61 20.33
CA ILE A 487 36.23 14.43 19.51
C ILE A 487 37.18 13.26 19.94
N LEU A 488 36.87 11.95 20.00
CA LEU A 488 35.97 11.04 19.25
C LEU A 488 35.45 9.90 20.18
N ASP A 489 34.67 8.96 19.61
CA ASP A 489 34.51 7.51 19.96
C ASP A 489 33.71 7.09 21.23
N SER A 490 32.91 6.00 21.22
CA SER A 490 32.55 5.02 20.16
C SER A 490 31.24 4.24 20.46
N GLU A 491 30.40 4.04 19.42
CA GLU A 491 29.32 3.03 19.19
C GLU A 491 28.17 2.77 20.22
N PRO A 492 27.02 2.14 19.82
CA PRO A 492 26.40 1.96 18.49
C PRO A 492 24.97 2.58 18.36
N PRO A 493 24.35 2.65 17.16
CA PRO A 493 23.13 3.45 16.95
C PRO A 493 21.80 2.72 17.19
N GLU A 494 20.98 3.21 18.13
CA GLU A 494 19.57 2.82 18.21
C GLU A 494 18.71 3.49 17.12
N LYS A 495 17.80 2.68 16.54
CA LYS A 495 16.89 3.06 15.46
C LYS A 495 15.80 4.04 15.93
N ARG A 496 16.09 5.34 15.93
CA ARG A 496 15.04 6.37 16.01
C ARG A 496 14.35 6.55 14.65
N PHE A 497 13.38 5.67 14.37
CA PHE A 497 12.25 6.08 13.55
C PHE A 497 11.53 7.20 14.29
N THR A 498 11.57 8.42 13.75
CA THR A 498 10.73 9.52 14.21
C THR A 498 9.30 9.27 13.77
N SER A 499 8.60 8.36 14.43
CA SER A 499 7.15 8.41 14.47
C SER A 499 6.77 9.79 14.98
N ALA A 500 5.92 10.51 14.22
CA ALA A 500 5.43 11.80 14.66
C ALA A 500 4.79 11.62 16.06
N PRO A 501 5.12 12.46 17.05
CA PRO A 501 4.64 12.27 18.42
C PRO A 501 3.12 12.22 18.42
N ASN A 502 2.55 11.20 19.05
CA ASN A 502 1.12 10.99 19.05
C ASN A 502 0.44 12.02 19.97
N MET A 503 0.16 13.21 19.41
CA MET A 503 -0.41 14.36 20.10
C MET A 503 -1.83 14.13 20.65
N ALA A 504 -2.45 12.98 20.35
CA ALA A 504 -3.70 12.55 20.98
C ALA A 504 -3.54 12.06 22.44
N THR A 505 -2.31 11.97 22.95
CA THR A 505 -2.04 11.63 24.35
C THR A 505 -2.36 12.81 25.26
N ALA A 506 -3.11 12.59 26.35
CA ALA A 506 -3.58 13.67 27.25
C ALA A 506 -2.46 14.56 27.84
N ALA A 507 -1.22 14.07 27.87
CA ALA A 507 -0.02 14.82 28.27
C ALA A 507 0.35 16.00 27.33
N HIS A 508 -0.24 16.08 26.13
CA HIS A 508 0.04 17.14 25.15
C HIS A 508 -1.14 18.10 24.91
N LEU A 509 -2.22 17.98 25.69
CA LEU A 509 -3.40 18.85 25.57
C LEU A 509 -3.21 20.16 26.34
N SER A 510 -3.81 21.24 25.85
CA SER A 510 -3.75 22.55 26.50
C SER A 510 -4.48 22.55 27.86
N PRO A 511 -4.01 23.32 28.86
CA PRO A 511 -4.71 23.46 30.13
C PRO A 511 -6.19 23.86 29.93
N GLY A 512 -7.12 23.13 30.54
CA GLY A 512 -8.57 23.39 30.42
C GLY A 512 -9.29 22.74 29.22
N TRP A 513 -8.61 21.88 28.44
CA TRP A 513 -9.18 21.17 27.27
C TRP A 513 -10.50 20.42 27.56
N GLU A 514 -10.69 19.95 28.79
CA GLU A 514 -11.84 19.16 29.25
C GLU A 514 -13.19 19.83 28.95
N VAL A 515 -13.28 21.16 29.07
CA VAL A 515 -14.52 21.91 28.85
C VAL A 515 -14.93 21.89 27.36
N GLY A 516 -13.96 21.95 26.45
CA GLY A 516 -14.20 21.83 25.01
C GLY A 516 -14.60 20.40 24.62
N TYR A 517 -13.89 19.40 25.16
CA TYR A 517 -14.18 17.99 24.93
C TYR A 517 -15.58 17.59 25.39
N ASN A 518 -15.97 17.96 26.62
CA ASN A 518 -17.28 17.65 27.18
C ASN A 518 -18.43 18.32 26.39
N LYS A 519 -18.20 19.52 25.82
CA LYS A 519 -19.17 20.15 24.91
C LYS A 519 -19.34 19.38 23.60
N LEU A 520 -18.27 18.82 23.03
CA LEU A 520 -18.30 18.02 21.79
C LEU A 520 -18.97 16.65 21.96
N LEU A 521 -18.93 16.04 23.15
CA LEU A 521 -19.71 14.84 23.44
C LEU A 521 -21.23 15.10 23.30
N ILE A 522 -21.68 16.33 23.54
CA ILE A 522 -23.11 16.69 23.56
C ILE A 522 -23.55 17.33 22.23
N LYS A 523 -22.79 18.28 21.67
CA LYS A 523 -23.16 19.05 20.46
C LYS A 523 -22.28 18.73 19.25
N MET A 524 -22.87 18.72 18.05
CA MET A 524 -22.15 18.49 16.78
C MET A 524 -21.29 19.67 16.34
N GLU A 525 -21.55 20.87 16.87
CA GLU A 525 -20.78 22.08 16.59
C GLU A 525 -20.52 22.86 17.87
N GLY A 526 -19.34 23.48 17.96
CA GLY A 526 -18.93 24.23 19.14
C GLY A 526 -17.55 24.89 18.95
N ILE A 527 -17.30 25.91 19.77
CA ILE A 527 -16.00 26.57 19.86
C ILE A 527 -15.12 25.75 20.80
N LEU A 528 -13.96 25.30 20.30
CA LEU A 528 -12.98 24.51 21.05
C LEU A 528 -12.02 25.41 21.83
N TYR A 529 -11.68 26.56 21.25
CA TYR A 529 -10.77 27.55 21.83
C TYR A 529 -11.24 28.96 21.46
N GLU A 530 -11.16 29.89 22.40
CA GLU A 530 -11.49 31.29 22.21
C GLU A 530 -10.57 32.15 23.08
N ASP A 531 -9.93 33.12 22.46
CA ASP A 531 -9.07 34.13 23.08
C ASP A 531 -9.29 35.46 22.33
N GLY A 532 -8.82 36.57 22.88
CA GLY A 532 -9.06 37.93 22.37
C GLY A 532 -8.54 38.21 20.94
N GLN A 533 -7.83 37.26 20.32
CA GLN A 533 -7.33 37.33 18.95
C GLN A 533 -7.76 36.17 18.04
N ILE A 534 -8.15 35.01 18.58
CA ILE A 534 -8.39 33.77 17.80
C ILE A 534 -9.57 32.99 18.38
N GLN A 535 -10.48 32.56 17.50
CA GLN A 535 -11.58 31.64 17.80
C GLN A 535 -11.47 30.40 16.90
N ILE A 536 -11.45 29.20 17.49
CA ILE A 536 -11.33 27.92 16.77
C ILE A 536 -12.63 27.13 16.96
N GLY A 537 -13.44 27.06 15.90
CA GLY A 537 -14.66 26.25 15.86
C GLY A 537 -14.41 24.84 15.29
N ILE A 538 -15.10 23.84 15.84
CA ILE A 538 -15.21 22.49 15.27
C ILE A 538 -16.67 22.20 14.90
N ARG A 539 -16.86 21.55 13.75
CA ARG A 539 -18.13 21.01 13.28
C ARG A 539 -17.95 19.56 12.84
N SER A 540 -18.52 18.62 13.58
CA SER A 540 -18.45 17.19 13.28
C SER A 540 -19.53 16.80 12.28
N ILE A 541 -19.13 16.49 11.04
CA ILE A 541 -20.03 15.99 9.99
C ILE A 541 -20.17 14.47 10.13
N GLY A 542 -20.74 14.02 11.25
CA GLY A 542 -20.94 12.61 11.59
C GLY A 542 -22.40 12.31 11.93
N LYS A 543 -23.08 11.48 11.12
CA LYS A 543 -24.42 10.98 11.47
C LYS A 543 -24.34 10.16 12.75
N ARG A 544 -24.84 10.69 13.88
CA ARG A 544 -25.01 9.93 15.12
C ARG A 544 -25.93 8.73 14.85
N LYS A 545 -25.41 7.52 15.09
CA LYS A 545 -26.27 6.38 15.46
C LYS A 545 -26.73 6.65 16.88
N ASN A 546 -28.04 6.66 17.11
CA ASN A 546 -28.60 6.72 18.45
C ASN A 546 -28.24 5.42 19.18
N ALA A 547 -27.49 5.55 20.28
CA ALA A 547 -27.25 4.50 21.25
C ALA A 547 -27.38 5.13 22.64
N LEU A 548 -28.61 5.16 23.14
CA LEU A 548 -29.04 5.41 24.53
C LEU A 548 -30.56 5.21 24.57
N GLY A 549 -31.06 4.51 25.59
CA GLY A 549 -32.37 3.85 25.61
C GLY A 549 -32.16 2.36 25.93
N ASP A 550 -32.25 1.91 27.18
CA ASP A 550 -32.61 2.63 28.42
C ASP A 550 -31.48 2.59 29.47
#